data_AF-K1R0G0-F1
#
_entry.id   AF-K1R0G0-F1
#
_cell.length_a   1.000
_cell.length_b   1.000
_cell.length_c   1.000
_cell.angle_alpha   90.00
_cell.angle_beta   90.00
_cell.angle_gamma   90.00
#
_symmetry.space_group_name_H-M   'P 1'
#
loop_
_entity.id
_entity.type
_entity.pdbx_description
1 polymer ?
#
loop_
_entity_poly.entity_id
_entity_poly.type
_entity_poly.pdbx_seq_one_letter_code
_entity_poly.pdbx_strand_id
1 'polypeptide(L)'
;MELSEALKEVVTTHQSSFSNFKLHYVVNPIDQVLDEWKKQGGDDWQLLEPVDGFHSNQLGQALTAAAIWENLEKMFPDALGPVNPNNAKIKSMFGNQGGYI
;
A
#
# COMPACT_ATOMS: atom_id res chain seq x y z
N MET A 1 7.45 23.07 10.41
CA MET A 1 7.66 21.68 9.96
C MET A 1 6.42 21.28 9.18
N GLU A 2 6.60 20.79 7.96
CA GLU A 2 5.52 20.26 7.13
C GLU A 2 5.02 18.91 7.69
N LEU A 3 3.76 18.55 7.41
CA LEU A 3 3.11 17.41 8.08
C LEU A 3 3.76 16.06 7.79
N SER A 4 4.24 15.83 6.56
CA SER A 4 4.93 14.58 6.20
C SER A 4 6.26 14.40 6.94
N GLU A 5 7.02 15.49 7.11
CA GLU A 5 8.27 15.46 7.90
C GLU A 5 7.99 15.27 9.38
N ALA A 6 6.88 15.81 9.90
CA ALA A 6 6.46 15.55 11.28
C ALA A 6 6.19 14.06 11.54
N LEU A 7 5.52 13.37 10.61
CA LEU A 7 5.29 11.92 10.73
C LEU A 7 6.60 11.13 10.67
N LYS A 8 7.50 11.53 9.77
CA LYS A 8 8.84 10.93 9.68
C LYS A 8 9.63 11.13 10.98
N GLU A 9 9.59 12.32 11.56
CA GLU A 9 10.22 12.64 12.85
C GLU A 9 9.66 11.77 13.98
N VAL A 10 8.34 11.58 14.04
CA VAL A 10 7.69 10.69 15.02
C VAL A 10 8.25 9.28 14.91
N VAL A 11 8.34 8.73 13.71
CA VAL A 11 8.87 7.37 13.50
C VAL A 11 10.35 7.30 13.91
N THR A 12 11.18 8.28 13.54
CA THR A 12 12.61 8.27 13.90
C THR A 12 12.84 8.45 15.41
N THR A 13 12.04 9.30 16.06
CA THR A 13 12.17 9.60 17.49
C THR A 13 11.67 8.45 18.35
N HIS A 14 10.61 7.77 17.91
CA HIS A 14 9.92 6.75 18.69
C HIS A 14 10.06 5.32 18.17
N GLN A 15 11.04 5.07 17.29
CA GLN A 15 11.22 3.76 16.63
C GLN A 15 11.28 2.58 17.62
N SER A 16 11.83 2.81 18.82
CA SER A 16 11.96 1.82 19.90
C SER A 16 11.14 2.15 21.15
N SER A 17 10.23 3.14 21.08
CA SER A 17 9.43 3.57 22.24
C SER A 17 8.27 2.61 22.56
N PHE A 18 7.92 1.71 21.64
CA PHE A 18 6.76 0.84 21.76
C PHE A 18 7.18 -0.62 21.77
N SER A 19 6.70 -1.38 22.76
CA SER A 19 7.08 -2.79 22.95
C SER A 19 6.29 -3.78 22.10
N ASN A 20 5.13 -3.37 21.58
CA ASN A 20 4.14 -4.28 20.98
C ASN A 20 4.02 -4.14 19.45
N PHE A 21 4.63 -3.12 18.85
CA PHE A 21 4.60 -2.89 17.42
C PHE A 21 5.82 -2.08 16.96
N LYS A 22 6.16 -2.20 15.69
CA LYS A 22 7.19 -1.38 15.03
C LYS A 22 6.55 -0.18 14.35
N LEU A 23 7.26 0.94 14.32
CA LEU A 23 6.84 2.13 13.58
C LEU A 23 7.60 2.21 12.26
N HIS A 24 6.86 2.43 11.18
CA HIS A 24 7.38 2.63 9.84
C HIS A 24 6.77 3.88 9.22
N TYR A 25 7.56 4.61 8.45
CA TYR A 25 7.08 5.72 7.62
C TYR A 25 7.16 5.29 6.17
N VAL A 26 6.05 5.45 5.45
CA VAL A 26 5.95 5.19 4.00
C VAL A 26 5.55 6.49 3.34
N VAL A 27 6.34 6.92 2.36
CA VAL A 27 6.04 8.12 1.56
C VAL A 27 4.79 7.86 0.72
N ASN A 28 3.93 8.87 0.55
CA ASN A 28 2.80 8.79 -0.36
C ASN A 28 3.30 8.50 -1.79
N PRO A 29 2.95 7.36 -2.41
CA PRO A 29 3.55 6.94 -3.68
C PRO A 29 2.84 7.54 -4.91
N ILE A 30 2.19 8.70 -4.78
CA ILE A 30 1.39 9.28 -5.87
C ILE A 30 2.19 9.46 -7.17
N ASP A 31 3.45 9.92 -7.10
CA ASP A 31 4.29 10.08 -8.28
C ASP A 31 4.58 8.73 -8.97
N GLN A 32 4.86 7.68 -8.19
CA GLN A 32 5.04 6.32 -8.69
C GLN A 32 3.77 5.81 -9.38
N VAL A 33 2.60 6.10 -8.81
CA VAL A 33 1.30 5.70 -9.38
C VAL A 33 1.03 6.41 -10.70
N LEU A 34 1.22 7.73 -10.76
CA LEU A 34 1.01 8.51 -11.97
C LEU A 34 1.96 8.10 -13.10
N ASP A 35 3.24 7.89 -12.77
CA ASP A 35 4.24 7.42 -13.73
C ASP A 35 3.89 6.03 -14.28
N GLU A 36 3.42 5.12 -13.44
CA GLU A 36 3.04 3.78 -13.87
C GLU A 36 1.77 3.79 -14.73
N TRP A 37 0.79 4.62 -14.39
CA TRP A 37 -0.42 4.77 -15.20
C TRP A 37 -0.12 5.36 -16.58
N LYS A 38 0.75 6.37 -16.65
CA LYS A 38 1.23 6.94 -17.92
C LYS A 38 1.95 5.92 -18.79
N LYS A 39 2.79 5.05 -18.22
CA LYS A 39 3.46 3.97 -18.98
C LYS A 39 2.46 2.99 -19.61
N GLN A 40 1.30 2.83 -19.01
CA GLN A 40 0.21 1.99 -19.53
C GLN A 40 -0.66 2.73 -20.56
N GLY A 41 -0.32 3.98 -20.90
CA GLY A 41 -1.03 4.81 -21.88
C GLY A 41 -2.20 5.61 -21.31
N GLY A 42 -2.29 5.71 -19.97
CA GLY A 42 -3.29 6.52 -19.30
C GLY A 42 -2.87 7.97 -19.05
N ASP A 43 -3.85 8.81 -18.75
CA ASP A 43 -3.67 10.20 -18.30
C ASP A 43 -4.02 10.33 -16.82
N ASP A 44 -3.31 11.20 -16.09
CA ASP A 44 -3.45 11.39 -14.63
C ASP A 44 -4.89 11.67 -14.19
N TRP A 45 -5.64 12.46 -14.96
CA TRP A 45 -7.02 12.84 -14.62
C TRP A 45 -7.97 11.65 -14.56
N GLN A 46 -7.64 10.54 -15.23
CA GLN A 46 -8.43 9.31 -15.23
C GLN A 46 -8.40 8.58 -13.88
N LEU A 47 -7.52 8.98 -12.96
CA LEU A 47 -7.42 8.42 -11.62
C LEU A 47 -8.19 9.22 -10.57
N LEU A 48 -8.84 10.32 -10.94
CA LEU A 48 -9.69 11.11 -10.07
C LEU A 48 -11.15 10.64 -10.11
N GLU A 49 -11.87 10.83 -9.00
CA GLU A 49 -13.32 10.70 -8.96
C GLU A 49 -13.96 11.77 -9.86
N PRO A 50 -14.81 11.39 -10.82
CA PRO A 50 -15.32 12.33 -11.82
C PRO A 50 -16.29 13.38 -11.26
N VAL A 51 -16.88 13.13 -10.08
CA VAL A 51 -17.87 14.03 -9.48
C VAL A 51 -17.20 15.14 -8.66
N ASP A 52 -16.25 14.80 -7.80
CA ASP A 52 -15.60 15.79 -6.94
C ASP A 52 -14.28 16.32 -7.52
N GLY A 53 -13.67 15.62 -8.47
CA GLY A 53 -12.39 16.01 -9.07
C GLY A 53 -11.25 16.07 -8.06
N PHE A 54 -11.36 15.36 -6.94
CA PHE A 54 -10.47 15.48 -5.79
C PHE A 54 -10.00 14.11 -5.29
N HIS A 55 -10.90 13.20 -4.94
CA HIS A 55 -10.50 11.88 -4.45
C HIS A 55 -9.91 11.05 -5.58
N SER A 56 -8.98 10.15 -5.26
CA SER A 56 -8.61 9.11 -6.21
C SER A 56 -9.74 8.09 -6.31
N ASN A 57 -10.09 7.74 -7.55
CA ASN A 57 -11.14 6.76 -7.82
C ASN A 57 -10.69 5.33 -7.52
N GLN A 58 -11.58 4.36 -7.72
CA GLN A 58 -11.31 2.95 -7.46
C GLN A 58 -10.02 2.43 -8.14
N LEU A 59 -9.75 2.86 -9.38
CA LEU A 59 -8.53 2.47 -10.09
C LEU A 59 -7.29 3.13 -9.46
N GLY A 60 -7.35 4.43 -9.20
CA GLY A 60 -6.25 5.15 -8.54
C GLY A 60 -5.90 4.57 -7.16
N GLN A 61 -6.92 4.18 -6.38
CA GLN A 61 -6.74 3.49 -5.11
C GLN A 61 -6.08 2.12 -5.26
N ALA A 62 -6.50 1.31 -6.25
CA ALA A 62 -5.90 0.01 -6.51
C ALA A 62 -4.42 0.10 -6.93
N LEU A 63 -4.07 1.07 -7.78
CA LEU A 63 -2.68 1.33 -8.17
C LEU A 63 -1.84 1.83 -6.99
N THR A 64 -2.42 2.69 -6.14
CA THR A 64 -1.78 3.14 -4.89
C THR A 64 -1.48 1.96 -3.96
N ALA A 65 -2.43 1.03 -3.80
CA ALA A 65 -2.22 -0.18 -3.00
C ALA A 65 -1.10 -1.07 -3.57
N ALA A 66 -1.02 -1.21 -4.91
CA ALA A 66 0.07 -1.94 -5.56
C ALA A 66 1.44 -1.29 -5.32
N ALA A 67 1.53 0.05 -5.44
CA ALA A 67 2.76 0.79 -5.17
C ALA A 67 3.19 0.68 -3.69
N ILE A 68 2.25 0.77 -2.75
CA ILE A 68 2.52 0.55 -1.32
C ILE A 68 3.03 -0.87 -1.09
N TRP A 69 2.40 -1.89 -1.70
CA TRP A 69 2.82 -3.29 -1.55
C TRP A 69 4.27 -3.50 -2.01
N GLU A 70 4.63 -3.01 -3.20
CA GLU A 70 6.00 -3.08 -3.73
C GLU A 70 7.01 -2.40 -2.80
N ASN A 71 6.64 -1.24 -2.25
CA ASN A 71 7.49 -0.50 -1.32
C ASN A 71 7.66 -1.25 0.01
N LEU A 72 6.60 -1.86 0.55
CA LEU A 72 6.66 -2.68 1.76
C LEU A 72 7.52 -3.93 1.56
N GLU A 73 7.40 -4.63 0.42
CA GLU A 73 8.23 -5.80 0.11
C GLU A 73 9.73 -5.47 0.10
N LYS A 74 10.11 -4.28 -0.38
CA LYS A 74 11.50 -3.84 -0.44
C LYS A 74 12.03 -3.30 0.90
N MET A 75 11.21 -2.50 1.59
CA MET A 75 11.66 -1.73 2.74
C MET A 75 11.44 -2.47 4.07
N PHE A 76 10.30 -3.14 4.21
CA PHE A 76 9.83 -3.74 5.47
C PHE A 76 9.19 -5.12 5.23
N PRO A 77 9.91 -6.09 4.63
CA PRO A 77 9.34 -7.40 4.27
C PRO A 77 8.82 -8.18 5.49
N ASP A 78 9.33 -7.89 6.69
CA ASP A 78 8.88 -8.47 7.94
C ASP A 78 7.46 -8.02 8.33
N ALA A 79 6.98 -6.87 7.84
CA ALA A 79 5.61 -6.42 8.03
C ALA A 79 4.58 -7.25 7.23
N LEU A 80 5.00 -7.88 6.12
CA LEU A 80 4.15 -8.72 5.26
C LEU A 80 4.17 -10.19 5.70
N GLY A 81 5.27 -10.63 6.28
CA GLY A 81 5.50 -12.03 6.63
C GLY A 81 5.83 -12.91 5.41
N PRO A 82 6.23 -14.16 5.64
CA PRO A 82 6.58 -15.08 4.57
C PRO A 82 5.34 -15.60 3.84
N VAL A 83 5.52 -15.97 2.57
CA VAL A 83 4.51 -16.73 1.82
C VAL A 83 4.26 -18.06 2.53
N ASN A 84 3.01 -18.32 2.89
CA ASN A 84 2.63 -19.56 3.56
C ASN A 84 2.78 -20.77 2.62
N PRO A 85 3.65 -21.76 2.93
CA PRO A 85 3.90 -22.90 2.06
C PRO A 85 2.69 -23.83 1.89
N ASN A 86 1.68 -23.71 2.75
CA ASN A 86 0.47 -24.53 2.72
C ASN A 86 -0.67 -23.90 1.90
N ASN A 87 -0.49 -22.74 1.25
CA ASN A 87 -1.55 -22.06 0.50
C ASN A 87 -2.25 -22.98 -0.52
N ALA A 88 -1.50 -23.80 -1.26
CA ALA A 88 -2.07 -24.76 -2.21
C ALA A 88 -2.93 -25.83 -1.52
N LYS A 89 -2.48 -26.33 -0.35
CA LYS A 89 -3.22 -27.32 0.46
C LYS A 89 -4.50 -26.72 1.04
N ILE A 90 -4.42 -25.50 1.57
CA ILE A 90 -5.58 -24.76 2.11
C ILE A 90 -6.63 -24.61 1.01
N LYS A 91 -6.23 -24.13 -0.18
CA LYS A 91 -7.15 -23.98 -1.32
C LYS A 91 -7.78 -25.32 -1.74
N SER A 92 -7.01 -26.40 -1.75
CA SER A 92 -7.52 -27.74 -2.10
C SER A 92 -8.54 -28.27 -1.08
N MET A 93 -8.40 -27.95 0.21
CA MET A 93 -9.26 -28.47 1.27
C MET A 93 -10.48 -27.59 1.54
N PHE A 94 -10.31 -26.27 1.44
CA PHE A 94 -11.30 -25.28 1.89
C PHE A 94 -11.84 -24.41 0.75
N GLY A 95 -11.39 -24.60 -0.48
CA GLY A 95 -11.88 -23.87 -1.66
C GLY A 95 -11.70 -22.36 -1.52
N ASN A 96 -12.81 -21.62 -1.61
CA ASN A 96 -12.84 -20.17 -1.45
C ASN A 96 -12.87 -19.71 0.03
N GLN A 97 -12.71 -20.64 0.98
CA GLN A 97 -12.65 -20.36 2.42
C GLN A 97 -13.92 -19.67 2.98
N GLY A 98 -15.07 -19.88 2.34
CA GLY A 98 -16.34 -19.26 2.73
C GLY A 98 -16.68 -17.98 1.97
N GLY A 99 -15.72 -17.38 1.26
CA GLY A 99 -15.92 -16.20 0.42
C GLY A 99 -16.32 -14.93 1.18
N TYR A 100 -16.49 -13.83 0.43
CA TYR A 100 -17.08 -12.57 0.90
C TYR A 100 -18.20 -12.19 -0.08
N ILE A 101 -19.30 -11.65 0.45
CA ILE A 101 -20.48 -11.19 -0.32
C ILE A 101 -20.28 -9.73 -0.71
#